data_AF-A0A942HW30-F1
#
_entry.id   AF-A0A942HW30-F1
#
_cell.length_a   1.000
_cell.length_b   1.000
_cell.length_c   1.000
_cell.angle_alpha   90.00
_cell.angle_beta   90.00
_cell.angle_gamma   90.00
#
_symmetry.space_group_name_H-M   'P 1'
#
loop_
_entity.id
_entity.type
_entity.pdbx_description
1 polymer ?
#
loop_
_entity_poly.entity_id
_entity_poly.type
_entity_poly.pdbx_seq_one_letter_code
_entity_poly.pdbx_strand_id
1 'polypeptide(L)'
;MTDRVPPPETPADRGHRVIEREVTASGASEAINKEIGQHPGDTKGNKEFLQAAAVDLQKNGLLPEMAVDFGKKHFKEMDTDKDGYASEAEIRRALQKNQDSFTPAERLAGNYLADKIADTKSGLTYHKGLTTEALLDKYKEDTATKYSEYRNGQEAVKAFGNDKDFAAVDTDKSGSLSAAEMKEKLAYNDRRLSEDDVSEKTKDKFEKENKALKYMLEHHSEMAEGNGYSVSYDLNIKSIKGYASRHSNPGITEGKYKVTDNMVRAAGD
;
A
#
# COMPACT_ATOMS: atom_id res chain seq x y z
N MET A 1 -37.57 -12.08 -17.07
CA MET A 1 -36.21 -11.76 -16.59
C MET A 1 -36.33 -10.50 -15.78
N THR A 2 -36.32 -10.59 -14.45
CA THR A 2 -36.26 -9.39 -13.60
C THR A 2 -34.81 -8.96 -13.55
N ASP A 3 -34.46 -7.85 -14.19
CA ASP A 3 -33.17 -7.20 -13.99
C ASP A 3 -33.04 -6.88 -12.50
N ARG A 4 -32.27 -7.70 -11.79
CA ARG A 4 -31.89 -7.41 -10.43
C ARG A 4 -30.92 -6.25 -10.49
N VAL A 5 -31.41 -5.05 -10.26
CA VAL A 5 -30.58 -3.88 -9.96
C VAL A 5 -29.64 -4.28 -8.82
N PRO A 6 -28.31 -4.22 -9.01
CA PRO A 6 -27.39 -4.54 -7.95
C PRO A 6 -27.65 -3.64 -6.74
N PRO A 7 -27.48 -4.13 -5.50
CA PRO A 7 -27.66 -3.32 -4.32
C PRO A 7 -26.77 -2.06 -4.38
N PRO A 8 -27.23 -0.92 -3.84
CA PRO A 8 -26.41 0.29 -3.81
C PRO A 8 -25.11 0.02 -3.04
N GLU A 9 -24.00 0.45 -3.62
CA GLU A 9 -22.67 0.29 -3.02
C GLU A 9 -22.56 1.06 -1.71
N THR A 10 -22.01 0.40 -0.69
CA THR A 10 -21.75 1.06 0.58
C THR A 10 -20.55 2.00 0.45
N PRO A 11 -20.42 3.03 1.31
CA PRO A 11 -19.21 3.88 1.35
C PRO A 11 -17.91 3.09 1.55
N ALA A 12 -17.97 1.96 2.27
CA ALA A 12 -16.84 1.06 2.42
C ALA A 12 -16.47 0.36 1.10
N ASP A 13 -17.46 -0.11 0.33
CA ASP A 13 -17.23 -0.71 -1.00
C ASP A 13 -16.60 0.28 -1.97
N ARG A 14 -17.00 1.56 -1.90
CA ARG A 14 -16.40 2.65 -2.69
C ARG A 14 -14.95 2.89 -2.27
N GLY A 15 -14.67 2.92 -0.97
CA GLY A 15 -13.31 3.01 -0.40
C GLY A 15 -12.38 1.93 -0.95
N HIS A 16 -12.80 0.67 -0.86
CA HIS A 16 -12.05 -0.47 -1.38
C HIS A 16 -11.75 -0.33 -2.88
N ARG A 17 -12.77 -0.03 -3.69
CA ARG A 17 -12.63 0.05 -5.15
C ARG A 17 -11.71 1.18 -5.61
N VAL A 18 -11.81 2.34 -4.97
CA VAL A 18 -11.05 3.52 -5.36
C VAL A 18 -9.56 3.28 -5.12
N ILE A 19 -9.19 2.61 -4.03
CA ILE A 19 -7.79 2.37 -3.69
C ILE A 19 -7.20 1.15 -4.41
N GLU A 20 -7.98 0.12 -4.73
CA GLU A 20 -7.49 -1.04 -5.50
C GLU A 20 -7.03 -0.68 -6.93
N ARG A 21 -7.53 0.42 -7.49
CA ARG A 21 -7.19 0.89 -8.84
C ARG A 21 -5.95 1.77 -8.89
N GLU A 22 -5.60 2.41 -7.78
CA GLU A 22 -4.53 3.39 -7.72
C GLU A 22 -3.23 2.76 -7.19
N VAL A 23 -2.20 2.76 -8.02
CA VAL A 23 -0.90 2.13 -7.71
C VAL A 23 0.08 3.07 -7.01
N THR A 24 -0.28 4.35 -6.82
CA THR A 24 0.62 5.39 -6.31
C THR A 24 -0.04 6.22 -5.20
N ALA A 25 0.79 6.81 -4.33
CA ALA A 25 0.33 7.71 -3.27
C ALA A 25 -0.40 8.96 -3.80
N SER A 26 0.08 9.54 -4.92
CA SER A 26 -0.57 10.69 -5.56
C SER A 26 -1.95 10.34 -6.10
N GLY A 27 -2.08 9.23 -6.84
CA GLY A 27 -3.37 8.78 -7.40
C GLY A 27 -4.39 8.49 -6.30
N ALA A 28 -3.95 7.83 -5.22
CA ALA A 28 -4.78 7.62 -4.02
C ALA A 28 -5.27 8.93 -3.39
N SER A 29 -4.38 9.92 -3.24
CA SER A 29 -4.70 11.24 -2.69
C SER A 29 -5.76 11.97 -3.53
N GLU A 30 -5.56 12.00 -4.85
CA GLU A 30 -6.51 12.59 -5.81
C GLU A 30 -7.87 11.91 -5.75
N ALA A 31 -7.90 10.59 -5.68
CA ALA A 31 -9.13 9.83 -5.66
C ALA A 31 -9.92 10.01 -4.36
N ILE A 32 -9.25 10.09 -3.20
CA ILE A 32 -9.88 10.45 -1.92
C ILE A 32 -10.51 11.84 -2.00
N ASN A 33 -9.77 12.82 -2.49
CA ASN A 33 -10.24 14.20 -2.57
C ASN A 33 -11.44 14.33 -3.51
N LYS A 34 -11.41 13.61 -4.64
CA LYS A 34 -12.51 13.55 -5.59
C LYS A 34 -13.77 12.93 -4.98
N GLU A 35 -13.66 11.80 -4.31
CA GLU A 35 -14.82 11.11 -3.70
C GLU A 35 -15.49 12.00 -2.65
N ILE A 36 -14.71 12.56 -1.71
CA ILE A 36 -15.25 13.43 -0.65
C ILE A 36 -15.87 14.70 -1.25
N GLY A 37 -15.24 15.27 -2.28
CA GLY A 37 -15.77 16.43 -3.01
C GLY A 37 -17.08 16.18 -3.76
N GLN A 38 -17.40 14.93 -4.10
CA GLN A 38 -18.70 14.55 -4.68
C GLN A 38 -19.81 14.47 -3.64
N HIS A 39 -19.46 14.47 -2.36
CA HIS A 39 -20.38 14.30 -1.23
C HIS A 39 -20.14 15.32 -0.09
N PRO A 40 -20.11 16.65 -0.35
CA PRO A 40 -19.62 17.65 0.61
C PRO A 40 -20.42 17.76 1.92
N GLY A 41 -21.70 17.34 1.92
CA GLY A 41 -22.55 17.33 3.13
C GLY A 41 -22.67 15.98 3.86
N ASP A 42 -22.13 14.89 3.30
CA ASP A 42 -22.27 13.55 3.87
C ASP A 42 -21.13 13.25 4.86
N THR A 43 -21.10 13.95 5.99
CA THR A 43 -20.04 13.80 6.99
C THR A 43 -19.90 12.36 7.47
N LYS A 44 -21.01 11.63 7.61
CA LYS A 44 -21.00 10.24 8.06
C LYS A 44 -20.45 9.30 6.97
N GLY A 45 -20.98 9.39 5.75
CA GLY A 45 -20.51 8.57 4.63
C GLY A 45 -19.06 8.84 4.27
N ASN A 46 -18.61 10.11 4.28
CA ASN A 46 -17.22 10.48 4.04
C ASN A 46 -16.29 9.95 5.13
N LYS A 47 -16.75 9.87 6.38
CA LYS A 47 -16.00 9.26 7.48
C LYS A 47 -15.85 7.77 7.32
N GLU A 48 -16.91 7.07 6.97
CA GLU A 48 -16.87 5.63 6.69
C GLU A 48 -15.96 5.32 5.49
N PHE A 49 -16.08 6.09 4.41
CA PHE A 49 -15.20 6.01 3.24
C PHE A 49 -13.74 6.23 3.62
N LEU A 50 -13.42 7.36 4.27
CA LEU A 50 -12.04 7.72 4.60
C LEU A 50 -11.43 6.72 5.60
N GLN A 51 -12.25 6.13 6.48
CA GLN A 51 -11.82 5.09 7.40
C GLN A 51 -11.46 3.79 6.66
N ALA A 52 -12.26 3.39 5.67
CA ALA A 52 -11.96 2.24 4.82
C ALA A 52 -10.72 2.49 3.95
N ALA A 53 -10.64 3.67 3.32
CA ALA A 53 -9.51 4.09 2.51
C ALA A 53 -8.22 4.13 3.32
N ALA A 54 -8.24 4.66 4.55
CA ALA A 54 -7.06 4.69 5.43
C ALA A 54 -6.54 3.28 5.72
N VAL A 55 -7.43 2.33 6.02
CA VAL A 55 -7.07 0.92 6.27
C VAL A 55 -6.41 0.31 5.04
N ASP A 56 -6.97 0.55 3.85
CA ASP A 56 -6.42 -0.02 2.62
C ASP A 56 -5.13 0.65 2.17
N LEU A 57 -5.02 1.97 2.29
CA LEU A 57 -3.79 2.69 2.01
C LEU A 57 -2.67 2.25 2.95
N GLN A 58 -2.98 2.02 4.23
CA GLN A 58 -2.01 1.47 5.16
C GLN A 58 -1.62 0.04 4.78
N LYS A 59 -2.59 -0.82 4.41
CA LYS A 59 -2.29 -2.18 3.89
C LYS A 59 -1.37 -2.16 2.70
N ASN A 60 -1.54 -1.23 1.78
CA ASN A 60 -0.75 -1.15 0.56
C ASN A 60 0.52 -0.29 0.71
N GLY A 61 0.81 0.23 1.90
CA GLY A 61 1.98 1.09 2.15
C GLY A 61 1.90 2.49 1.56
N LEU A 62 0.75 2.87 1.01
CA LEU A 62 0.54 4.17 0.39
C LEU A 62 0.30 5.27 1.43
N LEU A 63 -0.32 4.97 2.58
CA LEU A 63 -0.55 5.96 3.63
C LEU A 63 0.76 6.49 4.26
N PRO A 64 1.76 5.64 4.60
CA PRO A 64 3.08 6.12 5.01
C PRO A 64 3.75 7.02 3.97
N GLU A 65 3.66 6.68 2.68
CA GLU A 65 4.23 7.48 1.60
C GLU A 65 3.55 8.86 1.53
N MET A 66 2.21 8.90 1.57
CA MET A 66 1.45 10.15 1.65
C MET A 66 1.82 10.98 2.88
N ALA A 67 2.06 10.34 4.02
CA ALA A 67 2.47 11.01 5.25
C ALA A 67 3.86 11.65 5.16
N VAL A 68 4.81 10.98 4.51
CA VAL A 68 6.14 11.55 4.22
C VAL A 68 6.01 12.75 3.29
N ASP A 69 5.25 12.62 2.21
CA ASP A 69 5.05 13.70 1.25
C ASP A 69 4.37 14.90 1.90
N PHE A 70 3.36 14.68 2.74
CA PHE A 70 2.73 15.71 3.57
C PHE A 70 3.75 16.37 4.51
N GLY A 71 4.52 15.58 5.25
CA GLY A 71 5.51 16.04 6.21
C GLY A 71 6.55 16.95 5.57
N LYS A 72 7.07 16.57 4.40
CA LYS A 72 8.03 17.38 3.63
C LYS A 72 7.42 18.64 3.05
N LYS A 73 6.24 18.52 2.44
CA LYS A 73 5.55 19.65 1.79
C LYS A 73 5.23 20.76 2.78
N HIS A 74 4.77 20.39 3.97
CA HIS A 74 4.24 21.33 4.98
C HIS A 74 5.18 21.53 6.17
N PHE A 75 6.44 21.07 6.08
CA PHE A 75 7.40 21.11 7.19
C PHE A 75 7.50 22.49 7.85
N LYS A 76 7.65 23.55 7.06
CA LYS A 76 7.76 24.94 7.54
C LYS A 76 6.52 25.45 8.28
N GLU A 77 5.35 24.87 8.01
CA GLU A 77 4.11 25.23 8.70
C GLU A 77 3.98 24.50 10.04
N MET A 78 4.62 23.33 10.15
CA MET A 78 4.63 22.50 11.34
C MET A 78 5.76 22.90 12.30
N ASP A 79 6.97 23.16 11.82
CA ASP A 79 8.11 23.63 12.62
C ASP A 79 7.91 25.10 13.05
N THR A 80 7.16 25.29 14.14
CA THR A 80 6.69 26.64 14.54
C THR A 80 7.74 27.43 15.30
N ASP A 81 8.63 26.75 16.02
CA ASP A 81 9.74 27.37 16.74
C ASP A 81 11.06 27.40 15.94
N LYS A 82 11.09 26.78 14.75
CA LYS A 82 12.19 26.78 13.78
C LYS A 82 13.42 26.04 14.31
N ASP A 83 13.21 25.02 15.14
CA ASP A 83 14.29 24.21 15.70
C ASP A 83 14.76 23.11 14.72
N GLY A 84 14.09 22.97 13.56
CA GLY A 84 14.37 21.93 12.57
C GLY A 84 13.64 20.61 12.84
N TYR A 85 12.69 20.61 13.78
CA TYR A 85 11.86 19.48 14.15
C TYR A 85 10.38 19.87 14.10
N ALA A 86 9.52 18.89 13.86
CA ALA A 86 8.08 19.03 13.98
C ALA A 86 7.59 17.99 15.00
N SER A 87 7.26 18.46 16.20
CA SER A 87 6.69 17.62 17.25
C SER A 87 5.25 17.21 16.92
N GLU A 88 4.75 16.14 17.54
CA GLU A 88 3.34 15.74 17.41
C GLU A 88 2.39 16.93 17.65
N ALA A 89 2.64 17.68 18.73
CA ALA A 89 1.80 18.81 19.14
C ALA A 89 1.77 19.91 18.07
N GLU A 90 2.89 20.16 17.41
CA GLU A 90 3.00 21.14 16.34
C GLU A 90 2.30 20.70 15.06
N ILE A 91 2.44 19.43 14.67
CA ILE A 91 1.74 18.88 13.52
C ILE A 91 0.24 18.96 13.74
N ARG A 92 -0.25 18.57 14.93
CA ARG A 92 -1.67 18.69 15.28
C ARG A 92 -2.13 20.15 15.28
N ARG A 93 -1.30 21.07 15.78
CA ARG A 93 -1.61 22.51 15.76
C ARG A 93 -1.68 23.04 14.32
N ALA A 94 -0.78 22.65 13.43
CA ALA A 94 -0.82 23.03 12.02
C ALA A 94 -2.08 22.49 11.34
N LEU A 95 -2.42 21.21 11.55
CA LEU A 95 -3.65 20.58 11.06
C LEU A 95 -4.92 21.29 11.53
N GLN A 96 -4.94 21.78 12.77
CA GLN A 96 -6.08 22.51 13.32
C GLN A 96 -6.14 23.95 12.81
N LYS A 97 -5.00 24.65 12.74
CA LYS A 97 -4.92 26.05 12.32
C LYS A 97 -5.20 26.23 10.83
N ASN A 98 -4.73 25.29 10.01
CA ASN A 98 -4.85 25.29 8.55
C ASN A 98 -5.88 24.26 8.06
N GLN A 99 -6.86 23.92 8.91
CA GLN A 99 -7.81 22.83 8.63
C GLN A 99 -8.48 22.98 7.27
N ASP A 100 -8.88 24.19 6.89
CA ASP A 100 -9.61 24.46 5.65
C ASP A 100 -8.68 24.59 4.42
N SER A 101 -7.38 24.79 4.64
CA SER A 101 -6.36 24.86 3.60
C SER A 101 -5.87 23.48 3.16
N PHE A 102 -6.01 22.47 4.01
CA PHE A 102 -5.60 21.10 3.70
C PHE A 102 -6.74 20.32 3.08
N THR A 103 -6.41 19.50 2.08
CA THR A 103 -7.34 18.54 1.50
C THR A 103 -7.67 17.41 2.49
N PRO A 104 -8.78 16.67 2.30
CA PRO A 104 -9.07 15.48 3.10
C PRO A 104 -7.93 14.46 3.14
N ALA A 105 -7.28 14.21 2.00
CA ALA A 105 -6.14 13.31 1.90
C ALA A 105 -4.92 13.84 2.68
N GLU A 106 -4.64 15.15 2.63
CA GLU A 106 -3.56 15.76 3.42
C GLU A 106 -3.85 15.71 4.92
N ARG A 107 -5.10 15.94 5.35
CA ARG A 107 -5.47 15.79 6.77
C ARG A 107 -5.36 14.34 7.22
N LEU A 108 -5.71 13.38 6.37
CA LEU A 108 -5.48 11.96 6.63
C LEU A 108 -3.98 11.68 6.82
N ALA A 109 -3.15 12.07 5.87
CA ALA A 109 -1.70 11.88 5.91
C ALA A 109 -1.05 12.55 7.13
N GLY A 110 -1.42 13.79 7.44
CA GLY A 110 -0.87 14.53 8.57
C GLY A 110 -1.30 13.98 9.92
N ASN A 111 -2.55 13.53 10.09
CA ASN A 111 -2.96 12.87 11.33
C ASN A 111 -2.23 11.53 11.51
N TYR A 112 -2.03 10.76 10.42
CA TYR A 112 -1.20 9.56 10.47
C TYR A 112 0.24 9.87 10.88
N LEU A 113 0.84 10.93 10.31
CA LEU A 113 2.19 11.36 10.67
C LEU A 113 2.29 11.74 12.15
N ALA A 114 1.33 12.52 12.67
CA ALA A 114 1.29 12.91 14.08
C ALA A 114 1.23 11.68 15.01
N ASP A 115 0.34 10.73 14.70
CA ASP A 115 0.22 9.48 15.46
C ASP A 115 1.53 8.66 15.41
N LYS A 116 2.24 8.66 14.28
CA LYS A 116 3.51 7.96 14.15
C LYS A 116 4.64 8.62 14.93
N ILE A 117 4.74 9.94 14.92
CA ILE A 117 5.76 10.66 15.71
C ILE A 117 5.54 10.45 17.22
N ALA A 118 4.29 10.31 17.66
CA ALA A 118 3.95 9.97 19.04
C ALA A 118 4.40 8.55 19.44
N ASP A 119 4.44 7.62 18.49
CA ASP A 119 4.82 6.23 18.73
C ASP A 119 6.34 6.07 18.78
N THR A 120 6.87 5.73 19.95
CA THR A 120 8.31 5.52 20.18
C THR A 120 8.92 4.35 19.41
N LYS A 121 8.09 3.49 18.81
CA LYS A 121 8.53 2.36 17.99
C LYS A 121 8.55 2.67 16.49
N SER A 122 8.07 3.83 16.07
CA SER A 122 7.91 4.16 14.64
C SER A 122 9.21 4.56 13.94
N GLY A 123 10.26 4.91 14.69
CA GLY A 123 11.50 5.49 14.15
C GLY A 123 11.40 6.98 13.78
N LEU A 124 10.22 7.60 13.94
CA LEU A 124 9.96 9.02 13.68
C LEU A 124 10.00 9.90 14.95
N THR A 125 10.42 9.34 16.08
CA THR A 125 10.61 10.13 17.31
C THR A 125 11.79 11.07 17.23
N TYR A 126 11.77 12.15 18.02
CA TYR A 126 12.90 13.06 18.16
C TYR A 126 14.21 12.29 18.43
N HIS A 127 15.16 12.39 17.51
CA HIS A 127 16.51 11.88 17.67
C HIS A 127 17.47 13.06 17.67
N LYS A 128 18.20 13.23 18.78
CA LYS A 128 19.15 14.34 18.94
C LYS A 128 20.14 14.36 17.77
N GLY A 129 20.08 15.44 16.97
CA GLY A 129 20.99 15.67 15.84
C GLY A 129 20.42 15.28 14.47
N LEU A 130 19.18 14.82 14.36
CA LEU A 130 18.51 14.55 13.09
C LEU A 130 17.29 15.44 12.92
N THR A 131 17.23 16.26 11.87
CA THR A 131 16.04 17.05 11.56
C THR A 131 14.83 16.16 11.26
N THR A 132 13.62 16.70 11.36
CA THR A 132 12.42 15.96 10.94
C THR A 132 12.48 15.54 9.47
N GLU A 133 13.06 16.34 8.59
CA GLU A 133 13.27 15.94 7.19
C GLU A 133 14.13 14.67 7.07
N ALA A 134 15.24 14.59 7.82
CA ALA A 134 16.09 13.40 7.83
C ALA A 134 15.38 12.17 8.43
N LEU A 135 14.53 12.38 9.44
CA LEU A 135 13.69 11.30 10.00
C LEU A 135 12.64 10.82 9.00
N LEU A 136 12.03 11.73 8.25
CA LEU A 136 11.07 11.41 7.19
C LEU A 136 11.75 10.66 6.03
N ASP A 137 12.98 11.02 5.66
CA ASP A 137 13.77 10.30 4.66
C ASP A 137 14.05 8.87 5.09
N LYS A 138 14.57 8.69 6.31
CA LYS A 138 14.79 7.37 6.88
C LYS A 138 13.51 6.55 6.97
N TYR A 139 12.42 7.16 7.45
CA TYR A 139 11.12 6.50 7.50
C TYR A 139 10.61 6.11 6.12
N LYS A 140 10.85 6.93 5.09
CA LYS A 140 10.54 6.59 3.69
C LYS A 140 11.32 5.38 3.22
N GLU A 141 12.62 5.30 3.51
CA GLU A 141 13.45 4.15 3.14
C GLU A 141 13.00 2.85 3.84
N ASP A 142 12.78 2.94 5.16
CA ASP A 142 12.33 1.81 5.99
C ASP A 142 10.94 1.31 5.54
N THR A 143 10.02 2.24 5.28
CA THR A 143 8.67 1.89 4.80
C THR A 143 8.66 1.44 3.35
N ALA A 144 9.45 2.05 2.46
CA ALA A 144 9.55 1.64 1.07
C ALA A 144 10.00 0.18 0.98
N THR A 145 11.05 -0.19 1.71
CA THR A 145 11.53 -1.58 1.78
C THR A 145 10.45 -2.50 2.35
N LYS A 146 9.88 -2.16 3.51
CA LYS A 146 8.91 -3.04 4.19
C LYS A 146 7.62 -3.24 3.38
N TYR A 147 7.10 -2.20 2.73
CA TYR A 147 5.88 -2.28 1.93
C TYR A 147 6.13 -2.70 0.48
N SER A 148 7.34 -2.56 -0.07
CA SER A 148 7.69 -3.18 -1.35
C SER A 148 7.66 -4.70 -1.23
N GLU A 149 8.25 -5.25 -0.16
CA GLU A 149 8.20 -6.69 0.12
C GLU A 149 6.76 -7.20 0.24
N TYR A 150 5.92 -6.52 1.02
CA TYR A 150 4.52 -6.89 1.13
C TYR A 150 3.78 -6.82 -0.22
N ARG A 151 3.89 -5.70 -0.96
CA ARG A 151 3.22 -5.52 -2.25
C ARG A 151 3.67 -6.57 -3.26
N ASN A 152 4.97 -6.78 -3.39
CA ASN A 152 5.52 -7.76 -4.32
C ASN A 152 5.11 -9.19 -3.94
N GLY A 153 5.06 -9.51 -2.64
CA GLY A 153 4.51 -10.78 -2.14
C GLY A 153 3.03 -10.96 -2.47
N GLN A 154 2.21 -9.92 -2.33
CA GLN A 154 0.79 -9.98 -2.72
C GLN A 154 0.61 -10.14 -4.23
N GLU A 155 1.43 -9.46 -5.05
CA GLU A 155 1.41 -9.66 -6.50
C GLU A 155 1.82 -11.10 -6.89
N ALA A 156 2.79 -11.70 -6.21
CA ALA A 156 3.11 -13.11 -6.37
C ALA A 156 1.94 -14.03 -6.01
N VAL A 157 1.20 -13.74 -4.93
CA VAL A 157 -0.02 -14.47 -4.57
C VAL A 157 -1.13 -14.27 -5.59
N LYS A 158 -1.32 -13.07 -6.14
CA LYS A 158 -2.32 -12.83 -7.20
C LYS A 158 -1.97 -13.59 -8.48
N ALA A 159 -0.70 -13.60 -8.86
CA ALA A 159 -0.22 -14.24 -10.08
C ALA A 159 -0.20 -15.78 -9.97
N PHE A 160 0.24 -16.34 -8.84
CA PHE A 160 0.53 -17.77 -8.71
C PHE A 160 -0.05 -18.43 -7.46
N GLY A 161 -0.87 -17.72 -6.68
CA GLY A 161 -1.49 -18.25 -5.46
C GLY A 161 -2.74 -19.10 -5.68
N ASN A 162 -3.15 -19.30 -6.94
CA ASN A 162 -4.22 -20.22 -7.31
C ASN A 162 -3.66 -21.40 -8.11
N ASP A 163 -4.31 -22.57 -7.98
CA ASP A 163 -3.81 -23.83 -8.53
C ASP A 163 -3.68 -23.81 -10.06
N LYS A 164 -4.52 -23.05 -10.77
CA LYS A 164 -4.51 -23.00 -12.24
C LYS A 164 -3.27 -22.27 -12.76
N ASP A 165 -3.02 -21.07 -12.27
CA ASP A 165 -1.87 -20.28 -12.73
C ASP A 165 -0.55 -20.87 -12.20
N PHE A 166 -0.56 -21.49 -11.02
CA PHE A 166 0.57 -22.25 -10.50
C PHE A 166 0.90 -23.47 -11.37
N ALA A 167 -0.09 -24.31 -11.68
CA ALA A 167 0.08 -25.52 -12.51
C ALA A 167 0.47 -25.19 -13.97
N ALA A 168 0.30 -23.95 -14.41
CA ALA A 168 0.78 -23.49 -15.71
C ALA A 168 2.31 -23.25 -15.74
N VAL A 169 2.95 -23.16 -14.57
CA VAL A 169 4.40 -22.99 -14.42
C VAL A 169 5.06 -24.27 -13.90
N ASP A 170 4.38 -25.02 -13.03
CA ASP A 170 4.78 -26.36 -12.55
C ASP A 170 4.62 -27.41 -13.67
N THR A 171 5.60 -27.45 -14.57
CA THR A 171 5.55 -28.28 -15.79
C THR A 171 5.74 -29.76 -15.50
N ASP A 172 6.53 -30.09 -14.47
CA ASP A 172 6.78 -31.47 -14.04
C ASP A 172 5.71 -32.01 -13.08
N LYS A 173 4.79 -31.14 -12.63
CA LYS A 173 3.69 -31.44 -11.71
C LYS A 173 4.18 -31.93 -10.36
N SER A 174 5.35 -31.46 -9.93
CA SER A 174 5.92 -31.75 -8.61
C SER A 174 5.10 -31.15 -7.46
N GLY A 175 4.21 -30.21 -7.76
CA GLY A 175 3.48 -29.42 -6.77
C GLY A 175 4.32 -28.28 -6.19
N SER A 176 5.48 -27.99 -6.78
CA SER A 176 6.39 -26.91 -6.39
C SER A 176 6.96 -26.23 -7.64
N LEU A 177 7.31 -24.95 -7.55
CA LEU A 177 8.00 -24.24 -8.63
C LEU A 177 9.49 -24.25 -8.36
N SER A 178 10.24 -24.85 -9.27
CA SER A 178 11.69 -24.74 -9.29
C SER A 178 12.13 -23.40 -9.88
N ALA A 179 13.36 -22.97 -9.56
CA ALA A 179 13.96 -21.79 -10.18
C ALA A 179 14.10 -21.93 -11.71
N ALA A 180 14.21 -23.16 -12.24
CA ALA A 180 14.28 -23.41 -13.67
C ALA A 180 12.94 -23.12 -14.36
N GLU A 181 11.84 -23.62 -13.82
CA GLU A 181 10.48 -23.41 -14.34
C GLU A 181 10.08 -21.94 -14.31
N MET A 182 10.40 -21.24 -13.21
CA MET A 182 10.16 -19.79 -13.14
C MET A 182 10.95 -19.02 -14.20
N LYS A 183 12.21 -19.38 -14.46
CA LYS A 183 13.03 -18.75 -15.51
C LYS A 183 12.52 -19.06 -16.91
N GLU A 184 12.06 -20.29 -17.16
CA GLU A 184 11.47 -20.67 -18.44
C GLU A 184 10.19 -19.89 -18.72
N LYS A 185 9.31 -19.79 -17.72
CA LYS A 185 8.08 -18.99 -17.81
C LYS A 185 8.39 -17.52 -18.04
N LEU A 186 9.39 -16.96 -17.34
CA LEU A 186 9.85 -15.59 -17.54
C LEU A 186 10.30 -15.35 -18.98
N ALA A 187 11.14 -16.25 -19.52
CA ALA A 187 11.62 -16.20 -20.89
C ALA A 187 10.50 -16.37 -21.94
N TYR A 188 9.48 -17.18 -21.65
CA TYR A 188 8.28 -17.29 -22.49
C TYR A 188 7.51 -15.97 -22.53
N ASN A 189 7.23 -15.38 -21.36
CA ASN A 189 6.50 -14.12 -21.26
C ASN A 189 7.27 -12.96 -21.93
N ASP A 190 8.59 -12.86 -21.72
CA ASP A 190 9.44 -11.84 -22.37
C ASP A 190 9.40 -11.95 -23.91
N ARG A 191 9.42 -13.17 -24.47
CA ARG A 191 9.22 -13.38 -25.92
C ARG A 191 7.86 -12.88 -26.38
N ARG A 192 6.79 -13.26 -25.68
CA ARG A 192 5.43 -12.84 -26.06
C ARG A 192 5.22 -11.34 -25.93
N LEU A 193 5.86 -10.67 -24.98
CA LEU A 193 5.81 -9.21 -24.85
C LEU A 193 6.41 -8.47 -26.05
N SER A 194 7.35 -9.09 -26.75
CA SER A 194 7.98 -8.54 -27.97
C SER A 194 7.15 -8.73 -29.25
N GLU A 195 6.06 -9.50 -29.18
CA GLU A 195 5.23 -9.82 -30.35
C GLU A 195 4.11 -8.77 -30.54
N ASP A 196 3.92 -8.32 -31.79
CA ASP A 196 2.94 -7.29 -32.15
C ASP A 196 1.49 -7.79 -32.12
N ASP A 197 1.28 -9.11 -32.16
CA ASP A 197 -0.04 -9.74 -32.20
C ASP A 197 -0.69 -9.91 -30.81
N VAL A 198 0.04 -9.54 -29.75
CA VAL A 198 -0.41 -9.71 -28.37
C VAL A 198 -1.27 -8.53 -27.95
N SER A 199 -2.50 -8.83 -27.53
CA SER A 199 -3.41 -7.80 -27.01
C SER A 199 -2.83 -7.08 -25.79
N GLU A 200 -3.16 -5.80 -25.62
CA GLU A 200 -2.68 -4.99 -24.50
C GLU A 200 -3.00 -5.61 -23.13
N LYS A 201 -4.20 -6.20 -23.00
CA LYS A 201 -4.61 -6.92 -21.79
C LYS A 201 -3.70 -8.13 -21.50
N THR A 202 -3.23 -8.80 -22.53
CA THR A 202 -2.31 -9.92 -22.40
C THR A 202 -0.90 -9.43 -22.05
N LYS A 203 -0.46 -8.30 -22.60
CA LYS A 203 0.82 -7.68 -22.24
C LYS A 203 0.84 -7.28 -20.76
N ASP A 204 -0.17 -6.56 -20.29
CA ASP A 204 -0.32 -6.19 -18.86
C ASP A 204 -0.31 -7.43 -17.95
N LYS A 205 -0.96 -8.52 -18.36
CA LYS A 205 -0.88 -9.80 -17.64
C LYS A 205 0.55 -10.34 -17.57
N PHE A 206 1.27 -10.40 -18.70
CA PHE A 206 2.64 -10.93 -18.73
C PHE A 206 3.62 -10.05 -17.96
N GLU A 207 3.47 -8.73 -17.98
CA GLU A 207 4.31 -7.81 -17.20
C GLU A 207 4.13 -8.04 -15.69
N LYS A 208 2.89 -8.21 -15.24
CA LYS A 208 2.58 -8.54 -13.83
C LYS A 208 3.14 -9.91 -13.42
N GLU A 209 2.95 -10.94 -14.26
CA GLU A 209 3.57 -12.25 -14.03
C GLU A 209 5.09 -12.15 -13.98
N ASN A 210 5.74 -11.41 -14.89
CA ASN A 210 7.19 -11.27 -14.92
C ASN A 210 7.73 -10.53 -13.70
N LYS A 211 7.03 -9.51 -13.22
CA LYS A 211 7.36 -8.83 -11.97
C LYS A 211 7.29 -9.80 -10.79
N ALA A 212 6.22 -10.59 -10.69
CA ALA A 212 6.06 -11.60 -9.65
C ALA A 212 7.14 -12.71 -9.72
N LEU A 213 7.45 -13.23 -10.91
CA LEU A 213 8.48 -14.26 -11.11
C LEU A 213 9.88 -13.76 -10.74
N LYS A 214 10.24 -12.54 -11.14
CA LYS A 214 11.53 -11.93 -10.78
C LYS A 214 11.66 -11.80 -9.26
N TYR A 215 10.61 -11.32 -8.60
CA TYR A 215 10.57 -11.23 -7.15
C TYR A 215 10.66 -12.60 -6.46
N MET A 216 9.91 -13.60 -6.94
CA MET A 216 9.98 -14.96 -6.41
C MET A 216 11.36 -15.62 -6.61
N LEU A 217 12.06 -15.31 -7.71
CA LEU A 217 13.43 -15.77 -7.95
C LEU A 217 14.45 -15.10 -7.03
N GLU A 218 14.30 -13.80 -6.78
CA GLU A 218 15.17 -13.03 -5.89
C GLU A 218 15.03 -13.48 -4.43
N HIS A 219 13.80 -13.76 -3.99
CA HIS A 219 13.48 -14.18 -2.61
C HIS A 219 13.23 -15.69 -2.47
N HIS A 220 13.68 -16.49 -3.44
CA HIS A 220 13.35 -17.91 -3.55
C HIS A 220 13.66 -18.70 -2.27
N SER A 221 14.87 -18.54 -1.72
CA SER A 221 15.29 -19.22 -0.49
C SER A 221 14.44 -18.81 0.70
N GLU A 222 14.18 -17.52 0.87
CA GLU A 222 13.41 -16.99 1.99
C GLU A 222 11.94 -17.45 1.92
N MET A 223 11.38 -17.49 0.71
CA MET A 223 10.03 -17.99 0.45
C MET A 223 9.91 -19.48 0.78
N ALA A 224 10.90 -20.30 0.41
CA ALA A 224 10.93 -21.73 0.68
C ALA A 224 11.02 -22.06 2.19
N GLU A 225 11.81 -21.29 2.94
CA GLU A 225 12.03 -21.51 4.38
C GLU A 225 10.79 -21.24 5.27
N GLY A 226 9.77 -20.57 4.74
CA GLY A 226 8.59 -20.15 5.52
C GLY A 226 7.70 -21.22 6.08
N ASN A 227 7.85 -22.45 5.63
CA ASN A 227 7.03 -23.56 6.08
C ASN A 227 7.73 -24.45 7.12
N GLY A 228 8.91 -24.09 7.61
CA GLY A 228 9.63 -24.83 8.67
C GLY A 228 10.06 -26.24 8.30
N TYR A 229 9.80 -26.65 7.06
CA TYR A 229 10.10 -27.96 6.49
C TYR A 229 10.33 -27.77 4.99
N SER A 230 11.58 -27.65 4.57
CA SER A 230 11.93 -28.14 3.25
C SER A 230 13.44 -28.36 3.11
N VAL A 231 13.80 -29.56 2.64
CA VAL A 231 15.15 -29.92 2.20
C VAL A 231 15.30 -29.64 0.69
N SER A 232 14.21 -29.27 -0.01
CA SER A 232 14.25 -28.73 -1.37
C SER A 232 13.89 -27.24 -1.37
N TYR A 233 14.63 -26.43 -2.12
CA TYR A 233 14.42 -24.99 -2.15
C TYR A 233 13.17 -24.58 -2.97
N ASP A 234 12.31 -25.52 -3.39
CA ASP A 234 11.23 -25.25 -4.34
C ASP A 234 10.00 -24.58 -3.68
N LEU A 235 9.27 -23.78 -4.46
CA LEU A 235 8.16 -22.97 -3.97
C LEU A 235 6.80 -23.61 -4.24
N ASN A 236 6.11 -24.09 -3.21
CA ASN A 236 4.69 -24.45 -3.32
C ASN A 236 3.76 -23.25 -3.02
N ILE A 237 2.49 -23.36 -3.39
CA ILE A 237 1.46 -22.33 -3.15
C ILE A 237 1.40 -21.88 -1.68
N LYS A 238 1.58 -22.83 -0.74
CA LYS A 238 1.57 -22.52 0.70
C LYS A 238 2.77 -21.68 1.09
N SER A 239 3.95 -21.93 0.52
CA SER A 239 5.16 -21.13 0.75
C SER A 239 5.01 -19.71 0.21
N ILE A 240 4.45 -19.53 -0.99
CA ILE A 240 4.17 -18.21 -1.59
C ILE A 240 3.20 -17.41 -0.70
N LYS A 241 2.07 -18.02 -0.32
CA LYS A 241 1.09 -17.39 0.59
C LYS A 241 1.68 -17.12 1.97
N GLY A 242 2.45 -18.07 2.50
CA GLY A 242 3.10 -17.97 3.80
C GLY A 242 4.14 -16.85 3.85
N TYR A 243 4.96 -16.68 2.82
CA TYR A 243 5.93 -15.59 2.72
C TYR A 243 5.24 -14.22 2.60
N ALA A 244 4.26 -14.09 1.70
CA ALA A 244 3.45 -12.87 1.58
C ALA A 244 2.72 -12.53 2.90
N SER A 245 2.37 -13.55 3.69
CA SER A 245 1.77 -13.40 5.02
C SER A 245 2.78 -13.17 6.15
N ARG A 246 4.07 -13.50 5.99
CA ARG A 246 5.13 -13.21 6.98
C ARG A 246 5.58 -11.75 6.90
N HIS A 247 5.59 -11.22 5.68
CA HIS A 247 5.61 -9.79 5.44
C HIS A 247 4.24 -9.14 5.72
N SER A 248 3.35 -9.83 6.46
CA SER A 248 2.04 -9.33 6.91
C SER A 248 2.12 -7.86 7.23
N ASN A 249 1.15 -7.11 6.69
CA ASN A 249 1.07 -5.67 6.77
C ASN A 249 1.63 -5.16 8.11
N PRO A 250 2.70 -4.34 8.10
CA PRO A 250 3.31 -3.71 9.27
C PRO A 250 2.30 -3.15 10.28
N GLY A 251 1.12 -2.75 9.79
CA GLY A 251 0.07 -2.08 10.53
C GLY A 251 -1.21 -2.88 10.83
N ILE A 252 -1.38 -4.17 10.47
CA ILE A 252 -2.62 -4.89 10.89
C ILE A 252 -2.64 -5.12 12.42
N THR A 253 -1.48 -5.16 13.09
CA THR A 253 -1.42 -5.14 14.55
C THR A 253 -1.58 -3.74 15.16
N GLU A 254 -1.60 -2.68 14.35
CA GLU A 254 -1.87 -1.30 14.79
C GLU A 254 -3.37 -1.02 14.71
N GLY A 255 -4.11 -1.67 15.61
CA GLY A 255 -5.53 -1.43 15.74
C GLY A 255 -5.82 0.04 16.01
N LYS A 256 -6.70 0.62 15.16
CA LYS A 256 -7.51 1.84 15.37
C LYS A 256 -6.88 3.16 14.92
N TYR A 257 -6.42 3.26 13.67
CA TYR A 257 -6.39 4.59 13.05
C TYR A 257 -7.83 5.14 13.02
N LYS A 258 -8.10 6.26 13.69
CA LYS A 258 -9.46 6.80 13.83
C LYS A 258 -9.61 8.03 12.96
N VAL A 259 -10.48 7.95 11.96
CA VAL A 259 -10.91 9.14 11.23
C VAL A 259 -11.82 9.99 12.13
N THR A 260 -11.52 11.29 12.20
CA THR A 260 -12.31 12.28 12.94
C THR A 260 -13.13 13.15 11.99
N ASP A 261 -14.16 13.81 12.52
CA ASP A 261 -15.06 14.64 11.71
C ASP A 261 -14.34 15.83 11.05
N ASN A 262 -13.23 16.26 11.64
CA ASN A 262 -12.39 17.34 11.11
C ASN A 262 -11.64 16.94 9.83
N MET A 263 -11.49 15.64 9.56
CA MET A 263 -10.73 15.14 8.42
C MET A 263 -11.57 15.09 7.14
N VAL A 264 -12.90 15.01 7.28
CA VAL A 264 -13.84 14.72 6.19
C VAL A 264 -14.57 15.95 5.63
N ARG A 265 -14.32 17.15 6.17
CA ARG A 265 -14.88 18.40 5.63
C ARG A 265 -14.32 18.70 4.25
N ALA A 266 -15.08 19.31 3.33
CA ALA A 266 -14.45 19.79 2.10
C ALA A 266 -13.50 20.97 2.42
N ALA A 267 -12.54 21.24 1.54
CA ALA A 267 -11.74 22.46 1.66
C ALA A 267 -12.64 23.68 1.33
N GLY A 268 -12.81 24.61 2.28
CA GLY A 268 -13.56 25.85 2.07
C GLY A 268 -15.05 25.86 2.42
N ASP A 269 -15.53 24.89 3.23
CA ASP A 269 -16.85 24.94 3.89
C ASP A 269 -16.90 25.92 5.09
#